data_AF-G8LGP0-F1
#
_entry.id   AF-G8LGP0-F1
#
_cell.length_a   1.000
_cell.length_b   1.000
_cell.length_c   1.000
_cell.angle_alpha   90.00
_cell.angle_beta   90.00
_cell.angle_gamma   90.00
#
_symmetry.space_group_name_H-M   'P 1'
#
loop_
_entity.id
_entity.type
_entity.pdbx_description
1 polymer ?
#
loop_
_entity_poly.entity_id
_entity_poly.type
_entity_poly.pdbx_seq_one_letter_code
_entity_poly.pdbx_strand_id
1 'polypeptide(L)'
;MSVGWNIPVSGRITTGPVMAWRYDGTAPMMINEFGDSATTQGLTDPLWHASVSTLGWRVDTQYGELRPWAQISYNQQFGENQWKSQFGMPQTPAPTQSGNWMDVTVGTDIPFNTHMAAYASLAQGEYTTTGEEFMYTLGVSANF
;
A
#
# COMPACT_ATOMS: atom_id res chain seq x y z
N MET A 1 -10.26 -0.44 0.22
CA MET A 1 -11.17 -1.38 0.91
C MET A 1 -10.41 -2.66 1.20
N SER A 2 -10.66 -3.34 2.32
CA SER A 2 -10.06 -4.64 2.63
C SER A 2 -11.07 -5.59 3.28
N VAL A 3 -10.86 -6.89 3.09
CA VAL A 3 -11.63 -7.99 3.66
C VAL A 3 -10.67 -9.10 4.07
N GLY A 4 -10.96 -9.82 5.14
CA GLY A 4 -10.15 -10.96 5.57
C GLY A 4 -11.01 -12.02 6.24
N TRP A 5 -10.53 -13.25 6.23
CA TRP A 5 -11.18 -14.36 6.92
C TRP A 5 -10.22 -14.99 7.92
N ASN A 6 -10.56 -14.94 9.21
CA ASN A 6 -9.79 -15.56 10.27
C ASN A 6 -10.23 -17.02 10.47
N ILE A 7 -9.28 -17.93 10.31
CA ILE A 7 -9.42 -19.38 10.54
C ILE A 7 -8.64 -19.70 11.83
N PRO A 8 -9.31 -20.16 12.90
CA PRO A 8 -8.62 -20.56 14.13
C PRO A 8 -7.86 -21.86 13.91
N VAL A 9 -6.55 -21.86 14.23
CA VAL A 9 -5.69 -23.04 14.14
C VAL A 9 -5.47 -23.65 15.52
N SER A 10 -5.25 -22.80 16.53
CA SER A 10 -5.16 -23.18 17.94
C SER A 10 -5.75 -22.07 18.81
N GLY A 11 -5.91 -22.31 20.11
CA GLY A 11 -6.59 -21.36 21.01
C GLY A 11 -5.98 -19.95 21.09
N ARG A 12 -4.77 -19.74 20.54
CA ARG A 12 -4.06 -18.46 20.52
C ARG A 12 -3.50 -18.11 19.14
N ILE A 13 -3.86 -18.83 18.09
CA ILE A 13 -3.33 -18.64 16.72
C ILE A 13 -4.48 -18.66 15.72
N THR A 14 -4.61 -17.57 14.97
CA THR A 14 -5.52 -17.46 13.83
C THR A 14 -4.74 -17.21 12.56
N THR A 15 -5.24 -17.70 11.44
CA THR A 15 -4.62 -17.46 10.13
C THR A 15 -5.68 -17.34 9.06
N GLY A 16 -5.37 -16.70 7.95
CA GLY A 16 -6.22 -16.80 6.77
C GLY A 16 -5.97 -15.72 5.74
N PRO A 17 -6.78 -15.73 4.66
CA PRO A 17 -6.60 -14.83 3.54
C PRO A 17 -7.04 -13.41 3.90
N VAL A 18 -6.32 -12.44 3.37
CA VAL A 18 -6.65 -11.01 3.41
C VAL A 18 -6.62 -10.50 1.98
N MET A 19 -7.66 -9.79 1.57
CA MET A 19 -7.75 -9.14 0.27
C MET A 19 -7.94 -7.65 0.48
N ALA A 20 -7.28 -6.85 -0.36
CA ALA A 20 -7.50 -5.41 -0.38
C ALA A 20 -7.58 -4.91 -1.83
N TRP A 21 -8.29 -3.82 -2.01
CA TRP A 21 -8.35 -3.09 -3.27
C TRP A 21 -8.19 -1.60 -2.96
N ARG A 22 -7.23 -0.95 -3.63
CA ARG A 22 -7.00 0.49 -3.57
C ARG A 22 -7.08 1.08 -4.98
N TYR A 23 -7.55 2.31 -5.06
CA TYR A 23 -7.65 3.07 -6.30
C TYR A 23 -6.95 4.41 -6.08
N ASP A 24 -5.90 4.63 -6.85
CA ASP A 24 -5.08 5.83 -6.81
C ASP A 24 -5.26 6.57 -8.15
N GLY A 25 -5.58 7.85 -8.06
CA GLY A 25 -5.71 8.73 -9.22
C GLY A 25 -5.07 10.08 -8.90
N THR A 26 -4.25 10.58 -9.81
CA THR A 26 -3.64 11.90 -9.70
C THR A 26 -4.35 12.89 -10.60
N ALA A 27 -4.65 14.06 -10.03
CA ALA A 27 -5.24 15.15 -10.80
C ALA A 27 -4.25 15.63 -11.88
N PRO A 28 -4.74 16.01 -13.08
CA PRO A 28 -3.89 16.61 -14.10
C PRO A 28 -3.22 17.88 -13.58
N MET A 29 -1.89 17.97 -13.65
CA MET A 29 -1.16 19.23 -13.52
C MET A 29 -0.32 19.47 -14.78
N MET A 30 -0.56 20.60 -15.45
CA MET A 30 0.22 21.05 -16.59
C MET A 30 1.03 22.27 -16.15
N ILE A 31 2.35 22.15 -16.23
CA ILE A 31 3.31 23.24 -15.98
C ILE A 31 3.95 23.56 -17.33
N ASN A 32 4.10 24.83 -17.71
CA ASN A 32 4.90 25.20 -18.87
C ASN A 32 6.32 25.65 -18.45
N GLU A 33 7.29 25.67 -19.38
CA GLU A 33 8.66 26.16 -19.09
C GLU A 33 8.74 27.64 -18.70
N PHE A 34 7.64 28.38 -18.81
CA PHE A 34 7.54 29.79 -18.41
C PHE A 34 6.99 29.97 -16.98
N GLY A 35 6.75 28.87 -16.25
CA GLY A 35 6.26 28.90 -14.86
C GLY A 35 4.77 29.23 -14.72
N ASP A 36 4.01 29.23 -15.81
CA ASP A 36 2.57 29.41 -15.80
C ASP A 36 1.87 28.03 -15.74
N SER A 37 1.01 27.85 -14.74
CA SER A 37 0.28 26.61 -14.48
C SER A 37 -1.18 26.79 -14.90
N ALA A 38 -1.56 26.20 -16.03
CA ALA A 38 -2.96 26.14 -16.42
C ALA A 38 -3.59 24.87 -15.82
N THR A 39 -4.32 24.99 -14.71
CA THR A 39 -5.26 23.96 -14.25
C THR A 39 -6.50 24.02 -15.11
N THR A 40 -6.44 23.54 -16.35
CA THR A 40 -7.64 23.40 -17.19
C THR A 40 -8.55 22.34 -16.58
N GLN A 41 -9.45 22.77 -15.68
CA GLN A 41 -10.50 21.97 -15.04
C GLN A 41 -11.48 21.29 -16.00
N GLY A 42 -11.27 21.38 -17.32
CA GLY A 42 -12.11 20.77 -18.36
C GLY A 42 -11.69 19.35 -18.79
N LEU A 43 -10.56 18.83 -18.31
CA LEU A 43 -10.15 17.45 -18.54
C LEU A 43 -10.56 16.63 -17.31
N THR A 44 -11.75 16.04 -17.35
CA THR A 44 -12.25 15.11 -16.31
C THR A 44 -11.54 13.75 -16.34
N ASP A 45 -10.58 13.55 -17.24
CA ASP A 45 -9.79 12.32 -17.38
C ASP A 45 -8.45 12.49 -16.63
N PRO A 46 -8.22 11.73 -15.54
CA PRO A 46 -6.93 11.73 -14.83
C PRO A 46 -5.79 11.42 -15.80
N LEU A 47 -4.64 12.11 -15.66
CA LEU A 47 -3.44 11.79 -16.47
C LEU A 47 -2.91 10.38 -16.21
N TRP A 48 -3.33 9.78 -15.09
CA TRP A 48 -2.93 8.47 -14.63
C TRP A 48 -4.02 7.88 -13.72
N HIS A 49 -4.32 6.60 -13.94
CA HIS A 49 -5.22 5.82 -13.10
C HIS A 49 -4.59 4.46 -12.82
N ALA A 50 -4.31 4.16 -11.56
CA ALA A 50 -3.90 2.83 -11.17
C ALA A 50 -4.72 2.34 -9.99
N SER A 51 -5.29 1.16 -10.16
CA SER A 51 -5.85 0.38 -9.08
C SER A 51 -4.87 -0.69 -8.67
N VAL A 52 -4.78 -1.02 -7.39
CA VAL A 52 -3.99 -2.15 -6.92
C VAL A 52 -4.90 -3.11 -6.18
N SER A 53 -4.90 -4.36 -6.63
CA SER A 53 -5.50 -5.45 -5.88
C SER A 53 -4.41 -6.19 -5.12
N THR A 54 -4.62 -6.42 -3.84
CA THR A 54 -3.72 -7.12 -2.95
C THR A 54 -4.40 -8.40 -2.50
N LEU A 55 -3.70 -9.53 -2.63
CA LEU A 55 -4.07 -10.81 -2.04
C LEU A 55 -2.94 -11.24 -1.11
N GLY A 56 -3.27 -11.46 0.15
CA GLY A 56 -2.32 -11.87 1.16
C GLY A 56 -2.84 -12.98 2.05
N TRP A 57 -1.92 -13.48 2.87
CA TRP A 57 -2.18 -14.45 3.91
C TRP A 57 -1.58 -13.93 5.20
N ARG A 58 -2.38 -13.90 6.26
CA ARG A 58 -2.00 -13.37 7.57
C ARG A 58 -2.02 -14.47 8.62
N VAL A 59 -1.11 -14.39 9.57
CA VAL A 59 -1.06 -15.19 10.79
C VAL A 59 -1.02 -14.24 11.96
N ASP A 60 -1.91 -14.42 12.91
CA ASP A 60 -1.97 -13.66 14.16
C ASP A 60 -1.79 -14.63 15.33
N THR A 61 -1.04 -14.21 16.33
CA THR A 61 -0.76 -14.97 17.54
C THR A 61 -1.02 -14.13 18.77
N GLN A 62 -1.35 -14.75 19.90
CA GLN A 62 -1.59 -14.04 21.16
C GLN A 62 -0.81 -14.67 22.32
N TYR A 63 0.20 -13.94 22.81
CA TYR A 63 1.03 -14.32 23.96
C TYR A 63 0.85 -13.31 25.10
N GLY A 64 -0.15 -13.55 25.96
CA GLY A 64 -0.52 -12.61 27.02
C GLY A 64 -1.08 -11.32 26.43
N GLU A 65 -0.44 -10.19 26.72
CA GLU A 65 -0.75 -8.87 26.17
C GLU A 65 -0.11 -8.66 24.79
N LEU A 66 0.99 -9.34 24.49
CA LEU A 66 1.67 -9.25 23.21
C LEU A 66 0.86 -9.95 22.12
N ARG A 67 0.62 -9.26 21.01
CA ARG A 67 -0.10 -9.78 19.85
C ARG A 67 0.78 -9.66 18.60
N PRO A 68 1.68 -10.63 18.35
CA PRO A 68 2.47 -10.65 17.12
C PRO A 68 1.63 -11.13 15.94
N TRP A 69 1.92 -10.57 14.78
CA TRP A 69 1.32 -10.97 13.51
C TRP A 69 2.34 -10.91 12.37
N ALA A 70 2.07 -11.69 11.33
CA ALA A 70 2.84 -11.70 10.10
C ALA A 70 1.89 -11.81 8.90
N GLN A 71 2.21 -11.11 7.81
CA GLN A 71 1.42 -11.12 6.60
C GLN A 71 2.34 -11.14 5.39
N ILE A 72 2.07 -12.05 4.45
CA ILE A 72 2.63 -12.01 3.10
C ILE A 72 1.55 -11.52 2.15
N SER A 73 1.89 -10.64 1.22
CA SER A 73 0.94 -10.02 0.31
C SER A 73 1.50 -9.96 -1.09
N TYR A 74 0.70 -10.37 -2.07
CA TYR A 74 0.97 -10.16 -3.49
C TYR A 74 0.08 -9.01 -3.99
N ASN A 75 0.70 -8.04 -4.65
CA ASN A 75 0.06 -6.85 -5.15
C ASN A 75 0.09 -6.88 -6.67
N GLN A 76 -1.06 -6.60 -7.27
CA GLN A 76 -1.21 -6.48 -8.71
C GLN A 76 -1.87 -5.15 -9.05
N GLN A 77 -1.12 -4.28 -9.71
CA GLN A 77 -1.59 -3.02 -10.24
C GLN A 77 -2.26 -3.24 -11.60
N PHE A 78 -3.42 -2.63 -11.77
CA PHE A 78 -4.20 -2.58 -13.00
C PHE A 78 -4.44 -1.12 -13.36
N GLY A 79 -4.32 -0.78 -14.64
CA GLY A 79 -4.50 0.58 -15.14
C GLY A 79 -3.28 1.08 -15.90
N GLU A 80 -3.30 2.35 -16.27
CA GLU A 80 -2.22 2.98 -17.01
C GLU A 80 -1.12 3.36 -16.03
N ASN A 81 0.02 2.66 -16.07
CA ASN A 81 1.18 2.97 -15.21
C ASN A 81 2.17 3.95 -15.88
N GLN A 82 1.78 4.53 -17.02
CA GLN A 82 2.64 5.39 -17.83
C GLN A 82 2.14 6.82 -17.69
N TRP A 83 3.00 7.72 -17.20
CA TRP A 83 2.71 9.15 -17.21
C TRP A 83 2.44 9.59 -18.65
N LYS A 84 1.22 10.06 -18.94
CA LYS A 84 0.91 10.71 -20.21
C LYS A 84 1.74 12.00 -20.30
N SER A 85 2.66 12.07 -21.27
CA SER A 85 3.48 13.29 -21.46
C SER A 85 2.59 14.45 -21.91
N GLN A 86 2.91 15.66 -21.44
CA GLN A 86 2.27 16.90 -21.88
C GLN A 86 2.40 17.09 -23.41
N PHE A 87 1.38 17.71 -24.01
CA PHE A 87 1.34 18.00 -25.45
C PHE A 87 2.52 18.90 -25.85
N GLY A 88 3.41 18.43 -26.73
CA GLY A 88 4.54 19.20 -27.28
C GLY A 88 5.95 18.64 -27.02
N MET A 89 6.11 17.66 -26.13
CA MET A 89 7.38 16.92 -25.98
C MET A 89 7.41 15.67 -26.88
N PRO A 90 8.55 15.31 -27.50
CA PRO A 90 8.67 14.04 -28.21
C PRO A 90 8.32 12.90 -27.25
N GLN A 91 7.38 12.06 -27.67
CA GLN A 91 6.86 10.94 -26.90
C GLN A 91 8.02 10.03 -26.47
N THR A 92 8.52 10.27 -25.27
CA THR A 92 9.47 9.35 -24.63
C THR A 92 8.57 8.45 -23.82
N PRO A 93 8.34 7.19 -24.21
CA PRO A 93 7.52 6.29 -23.42
C PRO A 93 8.16 6.22 -22.03
N ALA A 94 7.44 6.64 -20.98
CA ALA A 94 7.91 6.38 -19.64
C ALA A 94 8.12 4.86 -19.50
N PRO A 95 9.24 4.40 -18.92
CA PRO A 95 9.56 2.98 -18.85
C PRO A 95 8.40 2.22 -18.22
N THR A 96 8.08 1.05 -18.77
CA THR A 96 7.02 0.18 -18.28
C THR A 96 7.34 -0.18 -16.83
N GLN A 97 6.68 0.48 -15.90
CA GLN A 97 6.91 0.26 -14.48
C GLN A 97 6.21 -1.05 -14.10
N SER A 98 6.98 -1.99 -13.54
CA SER A 98 6.50 -3.34 -13.20
C SER A 98 5.33 -3.21 -12.23
N GLY A 99 4.15 -3.68 -12.64
CA GLY A 99 2.89 -3.43 -11.93
C GLY A 99 2.61 -4.42 -10.79
N ASN A 100 3.46 -5.43 -10.58
CA ASN A 100 3.26 -6.45 -9.57
C ASN A 100 4.46 -6.60 -8.65
N TRP A 101 4.19 -6.86 -7.38
CA TRP A 101 5.20 -7.03 -6.35
C TRP A 101 4.70 -7.84 -5.17
N MET A 102 5.64 -8.38 -4.39
CA MET A 102 5.37 -9.10 -3.16
C MET A 102 5.89 -8.31 -1.97
N ASP A 103 5.08 -8.23 -0.91
CA ASP A 103 5.44 -7.61 0.36
C ASP A 103 5.35 -8.64 1.48
N VAL A 104 6.32 -8.60 2.38
CA VAL A 104 6.29 -9.32 3.66
C VAL A 104 6.23 -8.30 4.77
N THR A 105 5.29 -8.46 5.70
CA THR A 105 5.14 -7.58 6.85
C THR A 105 5.04 -8.39 8.12
N VAL A 106 5.80 -7.98 9.14
CA VAL A 106 5.73 -8.53 10.48
C VAL A 106 5.47 -7.39 11.45
N GLY A 107 4.67 -7.64 12.47
CA GLY A 107 4.36 -6.61 13.44
C GLY A 107 3.85 -7.17 14.74
N THR A 108 3.64 -6.27 15.68
CA THR A 108 3.05 -6.59 16.96
C THR A 108 2.36 -5.37 17.56
N ASP A 109 1.28 -5.60 18.28
CA ASP A 109 0.66 -4.62 19.16
C ASP A 109 0.74 -5.06 20.63
N ILE A 110 0.89 -4.07 21.51
CA ILE A 110 0.97 -4.22 22.97
C ILE A 110 0.00 -3.21 23.60
N PRO A 111 -1.13 -3.64 24.17
CA PRO A 111 -1.96 -2.79 25.00
C PRO A 111 -1.25 -2.56 26.34
N PHE A 112 -1.02 -1.31 26.73
CA PHE A 112 -0.51 -0.98 28.06
C PHE A 112 -1.66 -0.97 29.07
N ASN A 113 -2.77 -0.34 28.67
CA ASN A 113 -3.96 -0.14 29.49
C ASN A 113 -5.21 -0.31 28.60
N THR A 114 -6.41 -0.21 29.19
CA THR A 114 -7.68 -0.19 28.43
C THR A 114 -7.82 0.98 27.45
N HIS A 115 -7.04 2.05 27.64
CA HIS A 115 -7.11 3.29 26.86
C HIS A 115 -5.90 3.52 25.97
N MET A 116 -4.82 2.73 26.11
CA MET A 116 -3.55 2.98 25.42
C MET A 116 -2.92 1.69 24.93
N ALA A 117 -2.49 1.69 23.67
CA ALA A 117 -1.72 0.62 23.05
C ALA A 117 -0.56 1.18 22.22
N ALA A 118 0.53 0.44 22.13
CA ALA A 118 1.60 0.67 21.16
C ALA A 118 1.53 -0.39 20.05
N TYR A 119 2.01 -0.03 18.87
CA TYR A 119 2.21 -0.96 17.77
C TYR A 119 3.53 -0.70 17.05
N ALA A 120 4.10 -1.77 16.53
CA ALA A 120 5.31 -1.76 15.74
C ALA A 120 5.17 -2.73 14.57
N SER A 121 5.60 -2.34 13.37
CA SER A 121 5.66 -3.21 12.21
C SER A 121 6.85 -2.90 11.31
N LEU A 122 7.35 -3.93 10.64
CA LEU A 122 8.38 -3.90 9.62
C LEU A 122 7.81 -4.55 8.36
N ALA A 123 7.85 -3.84 7.25
CA ALA A 123 7.50 -4.36 5.93
C ALA A 123 8.72 -4.34 5.01
N GLN A 124 8.87 -5.37 4.20
CA GLN A 124 9.86 -5.47 3.14
C GLN A 124 9.13 -5.77 1.82
N GLY A 125 9.35 -4.94 0.82
CA GLY A 125 8.78 -5.08 -0.52
C GLY A 125 9.83 -5.42 -1.58
N GLU A 126 9.47 -6.28 -2.53
CA GLU A 126 10.28 -6.59 -3.70
C GLU A 126 9.98 -5.58 -4.82
N TYR A 127 10.89 -4.63 -5.07
CA TYR A 127 10.81 -3.77 -6.26
C TYR A 127 11.96 -4.05 -7.22
N THR A 128 11.63 -4.57 -8.40
CA THR A 128 12.60 -5.08 -9.40
C THR A 128 13.50 -4.02 -10.05
N THR A 129 13.31 -2.73 -9.76
CA THR A 129 14.05 -1.64 -10.44
C THR A 129 14.92 -0.80 -9.49
N THR A 130 14.67 -0.81 -8.18
CA THR A 130 15.33 0.08 -7.20
C THR A 130 15.93 -0.62 -5.98
N GLY A 131 15.82 -1.95 -5.88
CA GLY A 131 16.28 -2.73 -4.74
C GLY A 131 15.19 -3.02 -3.71
N GLU A 132 15.54 -3.68 -2.62
CA GLU A 132 14.62 -4.03 -1.53
C GLU A 132 14.20 -2.76 -0.77
N GLU A 133 12.89 -2.53 -0.64
CA GLU A 133 12.35 -1.42 0.13
C GLU A 133 11.96 -1.89 1.53
N PHE A 134 12.49 -1.25 2.58
CA PHE A 134 12.15 -1.52 3.97
C PHE A 134 11.36 -0.36 4.56
N MET A 135 10.20 -0.66 5.16
CA MET A 135 9.37 0.30 5.87
C MET A 135 9.24 -0.11 7.34
N TYR A 136 9.52 0.83 8.23
CA TYR A 136 9.36 0.67 9.67
C TYR A 136 8.25 1.60 10.14
N THR A 137 7.26 1.06 10.85
CA THR A 137 6.15 1.83 11.42
C THR A 137 6.10 1.58 12.92
N LEU A 138 6.07 2.67 13.69
CA LEU A 138 5.96 2.65 15.14
C LEU A 138 4.91 3.69 15.53
N GLY A 139 4.01 3.35 16.44
CA GLY A 139 3.00 4.29 16.88
C GLY A 139 2.34 3.90 18.18
N VAL A 140 1.57 4.85 18.71
CA VAL A 140 0.72 4.67 19.88
C VAL A 140 -0.71 5.04 19.51
N SER A 141 -1.66 4.28 20.04
CA SER A 141 -3.10 4.50 19.91
C SER A 141 -3.67 4.77 21.29
N ALA A 142 -4.41 5.87 21.42
CA ALA A 142 -5.08 6.26 22.65
C ALA A 142 -6.56 6.56 22.38
N ASN A 143 -7.43 6.07 23.26
CA ASN A 143 -8.88 6.32 23.20
C ASN A 143 -9.31 7.06 24.48
N PHE A 144 -10.07 8.15 24.33
CA PHE A 144 -10.46 9.09 25.40
C PHE A 144 -11.98 9.17 25.55
#